data_AF-A0A371JAE2-F1
#
_entry.id   AF-A0A371JAE2-F1
#
_cell.length_a   1.000
_cell.length_b   1.000
_cell.length_c   1.000
_cell.angle_alpha   90.00
_cell.angle_beta   90.00
_cell.angle_gamma   90.00
#
_symmetry.space_group_name_H-M   'P 1'
#
loop_
_entity.id
_entity.type
_entity.pdbx_description
1 polymer ?
#
loop_
_entity_poly.entity_id
_entity_poly.type
_entity_poly.pdbx_seq_one_letter_code
_entity_poly.pdbx_strand_id
1 'polypeptide(L)'
;MSVITDFYQFKYSKSCYYIDLFINRNALVSIEDALDERLSNLHLTKDSECAYVRLLELFQDSRKLSNSTYVELKLNKCYLNYIKNLYYHFMDRKEYIPLKALNDYAQLYLMSDLENVYRFNILNEDIKIRVLSNV
;
A
#
# COMPACT_ATOMS: atom_id res chain seq x y z
N MET A 1 -28.77 0.75 13.63
CA MET A 1 -28.76 -0.53 12.91
C MET A 1 -27.47 -0.61 12.12
N SER A 2 -26.48 -1.34 12.63
CA SER A 2 -25.20 -1.57 11.94
C SER A 2 -25.41 -2.60 10.85
N VAL A 3 -25.27 -2.19 9.59
CA VAL A 3 -25.28 -3.10 8.45
C VAL A 3 -23.96 -3.86 8.48
N ILE A 4 -24.00 -5.08 9.02
CA ILE A 4 -22.95 -6.06 8.87
C ILE A 4 -22.81 -6.33 7.36
N THR A 5 -21.74 -5.84 6.74
CA THR A 5 -21.34 -6.22 5.38
C THR A 5 -20.22 -7.26 5.45
N ASP A 6 -20.50 -8.35 6.18
CA ASP A 6 -19.64 -9.53 6.21
C ASP A 6 -19.90 -10.39 4.96
N PHE A 7 -19.18 -10.09 3.87
CA PHE A 7 -18.91 -11.05 2.80
C PHE A 7 -17.41 -11.35 2.66
N TYR A 8 -16.67 -11.27 3.76
CA TYR A 8 -15.43 -12.02 3.93
C TYR A 8 -15.60 -12.96 5.11
N GLN A 9 -16.15 -14.15 4.87
CA GLN A 9 -15.96 -15.28 5.77
C GLN A 9 -14.49 -15.76 5.66
N PHE A 10 -13.57 -14.89 6.04
CA PHE A 10 -12.14 -15.13 6.15
C PHE A 10 -11.84 -15.11 7.64
N LYS A 11 -11.72 -16.31 8.21
CA LYS A 11 -11.38 -16.53 9.61
C LYS A 11 -9.89 -16.17 9.83
N TYR A 12 -9.55 -14.88 9.78
CA TYR A 12 -8.19 -14.37 9.93
C TYR A 12 -8.16 -13.40 11.13
N SER A 13 -7.28 -13.67 12.10
CA SER A 13 -7.18 -12.92 13.35
C SER A 13 -6.65 -11.50 13.12
N LYS A 14 -7.25 -10.50 13.80
CA LYS A 14 -6.95 -9.05 13.72
C LYS A 14 -5.46 -8.64 13.81
N SER A 15 -4.57 -9.50 14.30
CA SER A 15 -3.13 -9.25 14.45
C SER A 15 -2.30 -9.42 13.16
N CYS A 16 -2.83 -10.02 12.09
CA CYS A 16 -2.02 -10.43 10.93
C CYS A 16 -2.22 -9.58 9.65
N TYR A 17 -3.01 -8.49 9.70
CA TYR A 17 -3.42 -7.74 8.50
C TYR A 17 -2.48 -6.60 8.11
N TYR A 18 -1.69 -6.13 9.08
CA TYR A 18 -0.83 -4.96 8.93
C TYR A 18 0.63 -5.35 9.06
N ILE A 19 1.47 -4.58 8.38
CA ILE A 19 2.91 -4.62 8.49
C ILE A 19 3.32 -3.33 9.15
N ASP A 20 3.89 -3.45 10.34
CA ASP A 20 4.50 -2.33 11.04
C ASP A 20 5.95 -2.21 10.54
N LEU A 21 6.34 -1.02 10.08
CA LEU A 21 7.67 -0.76 9.57
C LEU A 21 8.14 0.65 9.91
N PHE A 22 9.46 0.81 10.05
CA PHE A 22 10.10 2.10 10.26
C PHE A 22 10.85 2.50 8.99
N ILE A 23 10.56 3.69 8.48
CA ILE A 23 11.20 4.20 7.28
C ILE A 23 11.88 5.54 7.56
N ASN A 24 13.03 5.78 6.94
CA ASN A 24 13.66 7.09 7.02
C ASN A 24 12.74 8.15 6.39
N ARG A 25 12.61 9.31 7.05
CA ARG A 25 11.72 10.39 6.61
C ARG A 25 12.00 10.86 5.18
N ASN A 26 13.27 10.99 4.78
CA ASN A 26 13.65 11.43 3.43
C ASN A 26 13.34 10.34 2.38
N ALA A 27 13.52 9.08 2.76
CA ALA A 27 13.13 7.95 1.93
C ALA A 27 11.60 7.92 1.71
N LEU A 28 10.81 8.25 2.75
CA LEU A 28 9.36 8.33 2.64
C LEU A 28 8.91 9.46 1.71
N VAL A 29 9.53 10.65 1.80
CA VAL A 29 9.26 11.76 0.86
C VAL A 29 9.51 11.35 -0.59
N SER A 30 10.63 10.65 -0.86
CA SER A 30 10.92 10.13 -2.21
C SER A 30 9.84 9.16 -2.73
N ILE A 31 9.20 8.38 -1.84
CA ILE A 31 8.11 7.48 -2.20
C ILE A 31 6.80 8.24 -2.40
N GLU A 32 6.54 9.28 -1.60
CA GLU A 32 5.41 10.21 -1.81
C GLU A 32 5.53 10.87 -3.20
N ASP A 33 6.71 11.36 -3.58
CA ASP A 33 6.95 11.95 -4.90
C ASP A 33 6.70 10.95 -6.04
N ALA A 34 7.06 9.67 -5.85
CA ALA A 34 6.78 8.62 -6.82
C ALA A 34 5.27 8.35 -6.98
N LEU A 35 4.51 8.42 -5.88
CA LEU A 35 3.06 8.27 -5.89
C LEU A 35 2.39 9.44 -6.60
N ASP A 36 2.82 10.68 -6.32
CA ASP A 36 2.31 11.89 -6.98
C ASP A 36 2.57 11.85 -8.50
N GLU A 37 3.78 11.45 -8.90
CA GLU A 37 4.09 11.27 -10.32
C GLU A 37 3.22 10.17 -10.94
N ARG A 38 3.03 9.04 -10.24
CA ARG A 38 2.21 7.93 -10.76
C ARG A 38 0.75 8.33 -10.91
N LEU A 39 0.20 9.07 -9.95
CA LEU A 39 -1.18 9.57 -9.96
C LEU A 39 -1.42 10.61 -11.05
N SER A 40 -0.37 11.30 -11.49
CA SER A 40 -0.45 12.23 -12.62
C SER A 40 -0.59 11.52 -13.98
N ASN A 41 -0.51 10.18 -14.02
CA ASN A 41 -0.62 9.38 -15.24
C ASN A 41 -2.08 8.97 -15.53
N LEU A 42 -2.57 9.27 -16.73
CA LEU A 42 -3.96 9.02 -17.17
C LEU A 42 -4.31 7.53 -17.40
N HIS A 43 -3.35 6.61 -17.31
CA HIS A 43 -3.54 5.19 -17.65
C HIS A 43 -3.74 4.27 -16.43
N LEU A 44 -4.21 4.79 -15.29
CA LEU A 44 -4.51 4.00 -14.10
C LEU A 44 -5.91 3.37 -14.15
N THR A 45 -6.04 2.16 -13.63
CA THR A 45 -7.34 1.59 -13.26
C THR A 45 -7.88 2.31 -12.03
N LYS A 46 -9.20 2.28 -11.81
CA LYS A 46 -9.81 3.02 -10.70
C LYS A 46 -9.41 2.44 -9.34
N ASP A 47 -9.22 1.13 -9.26
CA ASP A 47 -8.69 0.49 -8.04
C ASP A 47 -7.24 0.91 -7.74
N SER A 48 -6.39 1.00 -8.77
CA SER A 48 -5.00 1.47 -8.62
C SER A 48 -4.93 2.93 -8.22
N GLU A 49 -5.71 3.80 -8.84
CA GLU A 49 -5.80 5.21 -8.48
C GLU A 49 -6.25 5.36 -7.01
N CYS A 50 -7.31 4.67 -6.62
CA CYS A 50 -7.79 4.64 -5.24
C CYS A 50 -6.69 4.17 -4.27
N ALA A 51 -6.00 3.06 -4.59
CA ALA A 51 -4.94 2.53 -3.76
C ALA A 51 -3.77 3.51 -3.60
N TYR A 52 -3.34 4.17 -4.67
CA TYR A 52 -2.22 5.11 -4.63
C TYR A 52 -2.57 6.40 -3.90
N VAL A 53 -3.78 6.94 -4.06
CA VAL A 53 -4.26 8.08 -3.26
C VAL A 53 -4.25 7.73 -1.78
N ARG A 54 -4.79 6.56 -1.39
CA ARG A 54 -4.81 6.13 0.01
C ARG A 54 -3.42 5.88 0.59
N LEU A 55 -2.50 5.32 -0.20
CA LEU A 55 -1.11 5.16 0.21
C LEU A 55 -0.41 6.50 0.43
N LEU A 56 -0.66 7.47 -0.46
CA LEU A 56 -0.10 8.80 -0.34
C LEU A 56 -0.60 9.50 0.93
N GLU A 57 -1.91 9.46 1.19
CA GLU A 57 -2.52 9.99 2.41
C GLU A 57 -1.90 9.34 3.66
N LEU A 58 -1.81 8.01 3.69
CA LEU A 58 -1.21 7.25 4.80
C LEU A 58 0.23 7.71 5.08
N PHE A 59 1.06 7.82 4.05
CA PHE A 59 2.47 8.20 4.20
C PHE A 59 2.61 9.64 4.68
N GLN A 60 1.83 10.57 4.11
CA GLN A 60 1.83 11.95 4.53
C GLN A 60 1.36 12.12 5.97
N ASP A 61 0.30 11.43 6.37
CA ASP A 61 -0.24 11.49 7.73
C ASP A 61 0.75 10.93 8.74
N SER A 62 1.32 9.75 8.48
CA SER A 62 2.37 9.17 9.32
C SER A 62 3.60 10.08 9.43
N ARG A 63 4.00 10.75 8.35
CA ARG A 63 5.11 11.70 8.35
C ARG A 63 4.80 12.97 9.16
N LYS A 64 3.54 13.42 9.18
CA LYS A 64 3.09 14.59 9.96
C LYS A 64 2.92 14.28 11.46
N LEU A 65 2.64 13.02 11.82
CA LEU A 65 2.44 12.59 13.21
C LEU A 65 3.70 12.72 14.08
N SER A 66 4.90 12.62 13.51
CA SER A 66 6.16 12.70 14.25
C SER A 66 7.24 13.43 13.47
N ASN A 67 8.06 14.22 14.17
CA ASN A 67 9.25 14.88 13.63
C ASN A 67 10.53 14.02 13.77
N SER A 68 10.38 12.74 14.11
CA SER A 68 11.50 11.80 14.16
C SER A 68 12.17 11.61 12.80
N THR A 69 13.45 11.22 12.83
CA THR A 69 14.21 10.81 11.62
C THR A 69 13.58 9.58 10.96
N TYR A 70 12.94 8.73 11.75
CA TYR A 70 12.21 7.56 11.29
C TYR A 70 10.71 7.74 11.51
N VAL A 71 9.93 7.42 10.48
CA VAL A 71 8.48 7.44 10.49
C VAL A 71 7.99 6.01 10.69
N GLU A 72 7.09 5.84 11.65
CA GLU A 72 6.38 4.58 11.88
C GLU A 72 5.21 4.47 10.90
N LEU A 73 5.17 3.37 10.17
CA LEU A 73 4.14 3.07 9.18
C LEU A 73 3.45 1.77 9.55
N LYS A 74 2.11 1.80 9.49
CA LYS A 74 1.26 0.63 9.64
C LYS A 74 0.53 0.37 8.33
N LEU A 75 1.09 -0.52 7.52
CA LEU A 75 0.65 -0.75 6.16
C LEU A 75 -0.25 -1.99 6.05
N ASN A 76 -1.44 -1.87 5.47
CA ASN A 76 -2.27 -3.04 5.20
C ASN A 76 -1.67 -3.90 4.07
N LYS A 77 -1.68 -5.22 4.25
CA LYS A 77 -1.16 -6.18 3.26
C LYS A 77 -1.85 -6.11 1.89
N CYS A 78 -3.07 -5.60 1.79
CA CYS A 78 -3.74 -5.40 0.49
C CYS A 78 -2.97 -4.44 -0.43
N TYR A 79 -2.15 -3.55 0.14
CA TYR A 79 -1.34 -2.60 -0.61
C TYR A 79 -0.09 -3.19 -1.25
N LEU A 80 0.32 -4.40 -0.86
CA LEU A 80 1.60 -4.98 -1.28
C LEU A 80 1.73 -5.14 -2.79
N ASN A 81 0.64 -5.53 -3.46
CA ASN A 81 0.64 -5.67 -4.92
C ASN A 81 0.72 -4.30 -5.62
N TYR A 82 0.11 -3.26 -5.05
CA TYR A 82 0.21 -1.90 -5.58
C TYR A 82 1.61 -1.33 -5.41
N ILE A 83 2.26 -1.54 -4.26
CA ILE A 83 3.67 -1.15 -4.03
C ILE A 83 4.59 -1.87 -5.01
N LYS A 84 4.37 -3.17 -5.23
CA LYS A 84 5.11 -3.95 -6.23
C LYS A 84 4.94 -3.38 -7.64
N ASN A 85 3.71 -3.06 -8.04
CA ASN A 85 3.42 -2.47 -9.35
C ASN A 85 4.04 -1.07 -9.50
N LEU A 86 3.99 -0.26 -8.44
CA LEU A 86 4.62 1.06 -8.40
C LEU A 86 6.13 0.94 -8.59
N TYR A 87 6.77 0.00 -7.88
CA TYR A 87 8.20 -0.28 -8.05
C TYR A 87 8.54 -0.67 -9.50
N TYR A 88 7.79 -1.60 -10.11
CA TYR A 88 8.05 -2.00 -11.50
C TYR A 88 7.90 -0.84 -12.48
N HIS A 89 6.98 0.09 -12.23
CA HIS A 89 6.84 1.28 -13.06
C HIS A 89 8.11 2.16 -13.04
N PHE A 90 8.79 2.22 -11.90
CA PHE A 90 9.95 3.08 -11.67
C PHE A 90 11.28 2.34 -11.58
N MET A 91 11.34 1.05 -11.95
CA MET A 91 12.49 0.18 -11.67
C MET A 91 13.82 0.69 -12.25
N ASP A 92 13.78 1.41 -13.37
CA ASP A 92 14.96 1.96 -14.05
C ASP A 92 15.35 3.36 -13.55
N ARG A 93 14.53 3.99 -12.68
CA ARG A 93 14.76 5.34 -12.17
C ARG A 93 15.48 5.32 -10.81
N LYS A 94 16.73 5.77 -10.81
CA LYS A 94 17.58 5.84 -9.62
C LYS A 94 17.06 6.80 -8.54
N GLU A 95 16.23 7.76 -8.92
CA GLU A 95 15.61 8.71 -7.99
C GLU A 95 14.70 8.02 -6.96
N TYR A 96 14.16 6.84 -7.31
CA TYR A 96 13.21 6.07 -6.48
C TYR A 96 13.83 4.79 -5.89
N ILE A 97 15.13 4.80 -5.60
CA ILE A 97 15.80 3.70 -4.86
C ILE A 97 15.06 3.34 -3.55
N PRO A 98 14.55 4.30 -2.75
CA PRO A 98 13.76 3.98 -1.56
C PRO A 98 12.54 3.08 -1.83
N LEU A 99 11.89 3.24 -2.99
CA LEU A 99 10.75 2.42 -3.39
C LEU A 99 11.15 0.97 -3.65
N LYS A 100 12.35 0.73 -4.19
CA LYS A 100 12.92 -0.61 -4.31
C LYS A 100 13.08 -1.27 -2.94
N ALA A 101 13.66 -0.56 -1.98
CA ALA A 101 13.85 -1.09 -0.62
C ALA A 101 12.49 -1.41 0.05
N LEU A 102 11.49 -0.56 -0.14
CA LEU A 102 10.13 -0.82 0.34
C LEU A 102 9.51 -2.06 -0.34
N ASN A 103 9.66 -2.21 -1.66
CA ASN A 103 9.20 -3.38 -2.38
C ASN A 103 9.92 -4.66 -1.90
N ASP A 104 11.24 -4.62 -1.74
CA ASP A 104 12.02 -5.78 -1.32
C ASP A 104 11.58 -6.25 0.08
N TYR A 105 11.29 -5.32 0.98
CA TYR A 105 10.69 -5.62 2.29
C TYR A 105 9.26 -6.16 2.17
N ALA A 106 8.42 -5.53 1.35
CA ALA A 106 7.04 -5.96 1.07
C ALA A 106 6.98 -7.39 0.48
N GLN A 107 7.97 -7.77 -0.33
CA GLN A 107 8.03 -9.10 -0.95
C GLN A 107 8.22 -10.23 0.07
N LEU A 108 8.93 -9.99 1.18
CA LEU A 108 9.04 -10.96 2.27
C LEU A 108 7.65 -11.32 2.83
N TYR A 109 6.77 -10.32 2.97
CA TYR A 109 5.41 -10.53 3.46
C TYR A 109 4.49 -11.14 2.41
N LEU A 110 4.61 -10.73 1.15
CA LEU A 110 3.90 -11.34 0.01
C LEU A 110 4.15 -12.86 -0.07
N MET A 111 5.39 -13.30 0.14
CA MET A 111 5.71 -14.73 0.13
C MET A 111 5.09 -15.49 1.31
N SER A 112 4.99 -14.84 2.48
CA SER A 112 4.39 -15.45 3.68
C SER A 112 2.86 -15.53 3.62
N ASP A 113 2.20 -14.68 2.83
CA ASP A 113 0.74 -14.49 2.82
C ASP A 113 0.15 -14.49 1.39
N LEU A 114 0.77 -15.29 0.52
CA LEU A 114 0.56 -15.25 -0.92
C LEU A 114 -0.89 -15.55 -1.31
N GLU A 115 -1.53 -16.51 -0.62
CA GLU A 115 -2.89 -16.93 -0.91
C GLU A 115 -3.91 -15.81 -0.65
N ASN A 116 -3.76 -15.05 0.44
CA ASN A 116 -4.68 -13.97 0.76
C ASN A 116 -4.50 -12.76 -0.16
N VAL A 117 -3.24 -12.39 -0.44
CA VAL A 117 -2.96 -11.30 -1.38
C VAL A 117 -3.47 -11.65 -2.78
N TYR A 118 -3.30 -12.91 -3.20
CA TYR A 118 -3.85 -13.39 -4.46
C TYR A 118 -5.38 -13.31 -4.49
N ARG A 119 -6.06 -13.77 -3.44
CA ARG A 119 -7.52 -13.71 -3.32
C ARG A 119 -8.05 -12.28 -3.38
N PHE A 120 -7.32 -11.29 -2.85
CA PHE A 120 -7.69 -9.88 -3.01
C PHE A 120 -7.51 -9.38 -4.46
N ASN A 121 -6.44 -9.78 -5.13
CA ASN A 121 -6.14 -9.33 -6.49
C ASN A 121 -7.15 -9.79 -7.54
N ILE A 122 -7.82 -10.93 -7.33
CA ILE A 122 -8.84 -11.48 -8.23
C ILE A 122 -10.24 -10.89 -8.01
N LEU A 123 -10.42 -10.03 -6.99
CA LEU A 123 -11.70 -9.38 -6.74
C LEU A 123 -12.06 -8.40 -7.85
N ASN A 124 -13.36 -8.15 -7.98
CA ASN A 124 -13.86 -7.11 -8.88
C ASN A 124 -13.40 -5.72 -8.42
N GLU A 125 -13.22 -4.79 -9.36
CA GLU A 125 -12.69 -3.44 -9.13
C GLU A 125 -13.51 -2.69 -8.06
N ASP A 126 -14.84 -2.73 -8.15
CA ASP A 126 -15.73 -2.08 -7.17
C ASP A 126 -15.54 -2.60 -5.74
N ILE A 127 -15.28 -3.90 -5.59
CA ILE A 127 -15.06 -4.53 -4.28
C ILE A 127 -13.70 -4.09 -3.73
N LYS A 128 -12.68 -4.04 -4.58
CA LYS A 128 -11.34 -3.56 -4.19
C LYS A 128 -11.40 -2.11 -3.71
N ILE A 129 -12.06 -1.23 -4.48
CA ILE A 129 -12.23 0.18 -4.11
C ILE A 129 -12.91 0.31 -2.75
N ARG A 130 -13.98 -0.46 -2.51
CA ARG A 130 -14.69 -0.44 -1.21
C ARG A 130 -13.79 -0.89 -0.07
N VAL A 131 -13.00 -1.94 -0.26
CA VAL A 131 -12.04 -2.40 0.76
C VAL A 131 -10.98 -1.33 1.00
N LEU A 132 -10.31 -0.84 -0.06
CA LEU A 132 -9.26 0.18 0.03
C LEU A 132 -9.74 1.48 0.68
N SER A 133 -11.00 1.85 0.46
CA SER A 133 -11.59 3.06 1.03
C SER A 133 -11.93 2.97 2.52
N ASN A 134 -12.05 1.75 3.05
CA ASN A 134 -12.46 1.45 4.42
C ASN A 134 -11.30 0.91 5.30
N VAL A 135 -10.10 0.77 4.72
CA VAL A 135 -8.88 0.34 5.41
C VAL A 135 -8.26 1.51 6.15
#